data_AF-A0AAW0K437-F1
#
_entry.id   AF-A0AAW0K437-F1
#
_cell.length_a   1.000
_cell.length_b   1.000
_cell.length_c   1.000
_cell.angle_alpha   90.00
_cell.angle_beta   90.00
_cell.angle_gamma   90.00
#
_symmetry.space_group_name_H-M   'P 1'
#
loop_
_entity.id
_entity.type
_entity.pdbx_description
1 polymer ?
#
loop_
_entity_poly.entity_id
_entity_poly.type
_entity_poly.pdbx_seq_one_letter_code
_entity_poly.pdbx_strand_id
1 'polypeptide(L)'
;MLRAIRDFFWKTGKKVGFKPAGGIRTAKESLAWLSLVKEELGDDWLTPDLFRIGASSLLLDIEKQVSGKTLALEGVETELIRTRALPPSSTPAPAVDQVQDLLKDLLVSAK
;
A
#
# COMPACT_ATOMS: atom_id res chain seq x y z
N MET A 1 20.44 -3.35 7.49
CA MET A 1 19.79 -2.35 8.38
C MET A 1 18.63 -2.96 9.16
N LEU A 2 17.62 -3.56 8.52
CA LEU A 2 16.47 -4.17 9.22
C LEU A 2 16.85 -5.18 10.31
N ARG A 3 17.78 -6.10 10.03
CA ARG A 3 18.30 -7.03 11.04
C ARG A 3 18.90 -6.33 12.26
N ALA A 4 19.64 -5.24 12.05
CA ALA A 4 20.18 -4.45 13.16
C ALA A 4 19.08 -3.75 13.97
N ILE A 5 17.99 -3.31 13.33
CA ILE A 5 16.82 -2.76 14.03
C ILE A 5 16.15 -3.86 14.87
N ARG A 6 15.99 -5.06 14.33
CA ARG A 6 15.48 -6.22 15.09
C ARG A 6 16.35 -6.52 16.30
N ASP A 7 17.66 -6.64 16.09
CA ASP A 7 18.60 -6.96 17.15
C ASP A 7 18.61 -5.88 18.24
N PHE A 8 18.48 -4.61 17.85
CA PHE A 8 18.31 -3.49 18.78
C PHE A 8 17.02 -3.60 19.59
N PHE A 9 15.90 -3.93 18.94
CA PHE A 9 14.63 -4.14 19.62
C PHE A 9 14.71 -5.31 20.62
N TRP A 10 15.30 -6.44 20.23
CA TRP A 10 15.47 -7.58 21.12
C TRP A 10 16.33 -7.29 22.36
N LYS A 11 17.32 -6.39 22.23
CA LYS A 11 18.18 -6.00 23.34
C LYS A 11 17.57 -4.95 24.26
N THR A 12 16.72 -4.07 23.73
CA THR A 12 16.30 -2.84 24.43
C THR A 12 14.80 -2.71 24.66
N GLY A 13 13.98 -3.50 23.96
CA GLY A 13 12.53 -3.35 23.91
C GLY A 13 12.05 -2.10 23.16
N LYS A 14 12.95 -1.28 22.60
CA LYS A 14 12.60 0.00 21.95
C LYS A 14 12.45 -0.18 20.44
N LYS A 15 11.31 0.21 19.89
CA LYS A 15 11.06 0.21 18.44
C LYS A 15 11.72 1.42 17.78
N VAL A 16 12.38 1.18 16.65
CA VAL A 16 13.00 2.22 15.81
C VAL A 16 12.42 2.09 14.41
N GLY A 17 12.04 3.23 13.82
CA GLY A 17 11.48 3.26 12.48
C GLY A 17 12.53 3.06 11.38
N PHE A 18 12.07 2.65 10.20
CA PHE A 18 12.88 2.46 9.02
C PHE A 18 12.34 3.26 7.84
N LYS A 19 13.23 3.96 7.14
CA LYS A 19 12.89 4.74 5.95
C LYS A 19 13.82 4.38 4.79
N PRO A 20 13.48 3.41 3.92
CA PRO A 20 14.24 3.18 2.70
C PRO A 20 14.13 4.42 1.81
N ALA A 21 15.26 4.85 1.27
CA ALA A 21 15.34 5.98 0.36
C ALA A 21 16.32 5.65 -0.78
N GLY A 22 16.11 6.27 -1.94
CA GLY A 22 16.97 6.13 -3.10
C GLY A 22 16.29 5.39 -4.25
N GLY A 23 15.80 6.14 -5.23
CA GLY A 23 15.44 5.61 -6.55
C GLY A 23 14.29 4.61 -6.61
N ILE A 24 13.48 4.46 -5.55
CA ILE A 24 12.26 3.66 -5.56
C ILE A 24 11.25 4.40 -6.45
N ARG A 25 10.94 3.85 -7.61
CA ARG A 25 10.12 4.52 -8.63
C ARG A 25 8.80 3.81 -8.91
N THR A 26 8.72 2.52 -8.60
CA THR A 26 7.58 1.67 -8.99
C THR A 26 6.85 1.07 -7.80
N ALA A 27 5.54 0.83 -7.94
CA ALA A 27 4.75 0.15 -6.91
C ALA A 27 5.32 -1.24 -6.57
N LYS A 28 5.83 -1.96 -7.57
CA LYS A 28 6.45 -3.29 -7.37
C LYS A 28 7.68 -3.22 -6.46
N GLU A 29 8.54 -2.22 -6.64
CA GLU A 29 9.69 -2.01 -5.76
C GLU A 29 9.25 -1.67 -4.33
N SER A 30 8.18 -0.86 -4.19
CA SER A 30 7.63 -0.53 -2.86
C SER A 30 7.10 -1.76 -2.12
N LEU A 31 6.47 -2.70 -2.84
CA LEU A 31 5.99 -3.96 -2.28
C LEU A 31 7.15 -4.84 -1.77
N ALA A 32 8.28 -4.86 -2.48
CA ALA A 32 9.45 -5.60 -2.00
C ALA A 32 9.95 -5.08 -0.64
N TRP A 33 9.93 -3.77 -0.43
CA TRP A 33 10.27 -3.17 0.86
C TRP A 33 9.26 -3.50 1.95
N LEU A 34 7.96 -3.44 1.64
CA LEU A 34 6.89 -3.84 2.57
C LEU A 34 7.05 -5.29 3.02
N SER A 35 7.26 -6.22 2.08
CA SER A 35 7.49 -7.63 2.39
C SER A 35 8.73 -7.82 3.26
N LEU A 36 9.84 -7.16 2.93
CA LEU A 36 11.08 -7.29 3.68
C LEU A 36 10.94 -6.78 5.13
N VAL A 37 10.24 -5.66 5.34
CA VAL A 37 9.96 -5.13 6.68
C VAL A 37 9.06 -6.09 7.45
N LYS A 38 8.00 -6.61 6.82
CA LYS A 38 7.11 -7.59 7.43
C LYS A 38 7.86 -8.85 7.87
N GLU A 39 8.72 -9.38 7.01
CA GLU A 39 9.48 -10.60 7.27
C GLU A 39 10.55 -10.41 8.35
N GLU A 40 11.26 -9.29 8.33
CA GLU A 40 12.37 -9.06 9.27
C GLU A 40 11.91 -8.46 10.61
N LEU A 41 10.86 -7.63 10.64
CA LEU A 41 10.42 -6.86 11.83
C LEU A 41 8.99 -7.17 12.29
N GLY A 42 8.14 -7.73 11.42
CA GLY A 42 6.74 -8.05 11.72
C GLY A 42 5.75 -6.92 11.39
N ASP A 43 4.45 -7.24 11.52
CA ASP A 43 3.34 -6.33 11.18
C ASP A 43 3.33 -5.05 12.04
N ASP A 44 3.84 -5.13 13.26
CA ASP A 44 4.00 -4.02 14.19
C ASP A 44 4.81 -2.84 13.64
N TRP A 45 5.69 -3.07 12.65
CA TRP A 45 6.50 -2.04 12.00
C TRP A 45 5.85 -1.48 10.74
N LEU A 46 4.74 -2.05 10.26
CA LEU A 46 4.00 -1.59 9.08
C LEU A 46 3.04 -0.45 9.43
N THR A 47 3.51 0.51 10.21
CA THR A 47 2.78 1.71 10.59
C THR A 47 3.50 2.95 10.09
N PRO A 48 2.81 4.06 9.78
CA PRO A 48 3.45 5.28 9.29
C PRO A 48 4.54 5.85 10.22
N ASP A 49 4.48 5.57 11.52
CA ASP A 49 5.48 6.03 12.48
C ASP A 49 6.77 5.20 12.46
N LEU A 50 6.68 3.94 12.04
CA LEU A 50 7.79 2.99 12.06
C LEU A 50 8.28 2.58 10.67
N PHE A 51 7.51 2.86 9.62
CA PHE A 51 7.91 2.59 8.24
C PHE A 51 7.41 3.66 7.28
N ARG A 52 8.33 4.23 6.49
CA ARG A 52 8.03 5.23 5.46
C ARG A 52 8.87 5.02 4.22
N ILE A 53 8.32 5.18 3.03
CA ILE A 53 9.10 5.09 1.79
C ILE A 53 9.52 6.48 1.34
N GLY A 54 10.84 6.72 1.29
CA GLY A 54 11.41 7.96 0.76
C GLY A 54 11.49 7.92 -0.77
N ALA A 55 10.42 8.35 -1.44
CA ALA A 55 10.36 8.38 -2.90
C ALA A 55 9.65 9.65 -3.42
N SER A 56 10.18 10.24 -4.49
CA SER A 56 9.63 11.46 -5.11
C SER A 56 8.70 11.18 -6.29
N SER A 57 8.94 10.11 -7.06
CA SER A 57 8.16 9.78 -8.25
C SER A 57 7.21 8.58 -8.07
N LEU A 58 7.28 7.89 -6.92
CA LEU A 58 6.51 6.67 -6.66
C LEU A 58 5.00 6.91 -6.63
N LEU A 59 4.56 8.06 -6.10
CA LEU A 59 3.14 8.40 -6.02
C LEU A 59 2.46 8.36 -7.39
N LEU A 60 3.09 8.97 -8.40
CA LEU A 60 2.57 9.00 -9.78
C LEU A 60 2.45 7.61 -10.38
N ASP A 61 3.38 6.70 -10.05
CA ASP A 61 3.31 5.31 -10.53
C ASP A 61 2.16 4.55 -9.87
N ILE A 62 1.96 4.71 -8.57
CA ILE A 62 0.85 4.10 -7.83
C ILE A 62 -0.50 4.64 -8.34
N GLU A 63 -0.64 5.95 -8.53
CA GLU A 63 -1.86 6.57 -9.06
C GLU A 63 -2.26 6.00 -10.43
N LYS A 64 -1.29 5.80 -11.32
CA LYS A 64 -1.52 5.18 -12.64
C LYS A 64 -2.02 3.75 -12.53
N GLN A 65 -1.43 2.95 -11.64
CA GLN A 65 -1.81 1.54 -11.48
C GLN A 65 -3.19 1.37 -10.85
N VAL A 66 -3.54 2.26 -9.91
CA VAL A 66 -4.86 2.25 -9.26
C VAL A 66 -5.93 2.77 -10.22
N SER A 67 -5.74 3.94 -10.81
CA SER A 67 -6.72 4.55 -11.73
C SER A 67 -6.92 3.73 -13.01
N GLY A 68 -5.84 3.16 -13.56
CA GLY A 68 -5.93 2.29 -14.73
C GLY A 68 -6.72 1.00 -14.47
N LYS A 69 -6.72 0.49 -13.23
CA LYS A 69 -7.57 -0.63 -12.82
C LYS A 69 -9.03 -0.22 -12.66
N THR A 70 -9.30 0.96 -12.10
CA THR A 70 -10.68 1.47 -11.98
C THR A 70 -11.34 1.60 -13.35
N LEU A 71 -10.66 2.18 -14.34
CA LEU A 71 -11.18 2.31 -15.71
C LEU A 71 -11.41 0.96 -16.41
N ALA A 72 -10.59 -0.05 -16.10
CA ALA A 72 -10.78 -1.40 -16.63
C ALA A 72 -11.98 -2.12 -15.98
N LEU A 73 -12.30 -1.83 -14.72
CA LEU A 73 -13.47 -2.39 -14.03
C LEU A 73 -14.77 -1.70 -14.46
N GLU A 74 -14.76 -0.39 -14.65
CA GLU A 74 -15.91 0.36 -15.20
C GLU A 74 -16.23 -0.04 -16.66
N GLY A 75 -15.20 -0.35 -17.46
CA GLY A 75 -15.36 -0.85 -18.83
C GLY A 75 -16.03 -2.23 -18.90
N VAL A 76 -15.80 -3.11 -17.91
CA VAL A 76 -16.42 -4.45 -17.84
C VAL A 76 -17.85 -4.37 -17.29
N GLU A 77 -18.15 -3.47 -16.35
CA GLU A 77 -19.53 -3.21 -15.93
C GLU A 77 -20.40 -2.68 -17.09
N THR A 78 -19.83 -1.85 -17.97
CA THR A 78 -20.57 -1.29 -19.11
C THR A 78 -20.98 -2.37 -20.13
N GLU A 79 -20.20 -3.45 -20.26
CA GLU A 79 -20.52 -4.58 -21.14
C GLU A 79 -21.52 -5.56 -20.50
N LEU A 80 -21.49 -5.74 -19.17
CA LEU A 80 -22.42 -6.61 -18.44
C LEU A 80 -23.83 -6.00 -18.32
N ILE A 81 -23.95 -4.67 -18.21
CA ILE A 81 -25.23 -3.97 -18.02
C ILE A 81 -26.11 -3.97 -19.28
N ARG A 82 -25.56 -4.17 -20.49
CA ARG A 82 -26.38 -4.30 -21.71
C ARG A 82 -27.12 -5.63 -21.85
N THR A 83 -26.71 -6.67 -21.11
CA THR A 83 -27.20 -8.05 -21.35
C THR A 83 -28.16 -8.56 -20.27
N ARG A 84 -28.41 -7.80 -19.19
CA ARG A 84 -29.32 -8.26 -18.12
C ARG A 84 -30.06 -7.10 -17.46
N ALA A 85 -31.27 -6.84 -17.94
CA ALA A 85 -32.28 -6.15 -17.14
C ALA A 85 -32.80 -7.12 -16.06
N LEU A 86 -32.68 -6.75 -14.77
CA LEU A 86 -33.57 -7.03 -13.61
C LEU A 86 -32.90 -6.55 -12.28
N PRO A 87 -33.66 -6.34 -11.17
CA PRO A 87 -33.64 -5.13 -10.34
C PRO A 87 -32.67 -5.15 -9.13
N PRO A 88 -32.46 -4.00 -8.45
CA PRO A 88 -31.49 -3.89 -7.37
C PRO A 88 -32.04 -4.39 -6.04
N SER A 89 -31.43 -5.44 -5.48
CA SER A 89 -31.53 -5.72 -4.04
C SER A 89 -30.37 -6.60 -3.55
N SER A 90 -29.36 -5.97 -2.95
CA SER A 90 -28.72 -6.34 -1.67
C SER A 90 -27.35 -5.68 -1.59
N THR A 91 -27.26 -4.67 -0.72
CA THR A 91 -26.10 -4.16 0.04
C THR A 91 -24.67 -4.36 -0.53
N PRO A 92 -23.90 -3.29 -0.79
CA PRO A 92 -22.52 -3.43 -1.27
C PRO A 92 -21.57 -3.92 -0.17
N ALA A 93 -20.66 -4.82 -0.54
CA ALA A 93 -19.61 -5.39 0.29
C ALA A 93 -18.48 -4.36 0.58
N PRO A 94 -17.91 -4.30 1.80
CA PRO A 94 -16.75 -3.47 2.09
C PRO A 94 -15.47 -4.32 2.02
N ALA A 95 -14.54 -4.01 1.10
CA ALA A 95 -13.16 -4.57 1.17
C ALA A 95 -12.07 -3.88 0.32
N VAL A 96 -12.36 -2.90 -0.55
CA VAL A 96 -11.33 -2.36 -1.47
C VAL A 96 -10.70 -1.03 -1.01
N ASP A 97 -11.37 -0.29 -0.11
CA ASP A 97 -10.92 1.04 0.30
C ASP A 97 -9.77 1.01 1.32
N GLN A 98 -9.69 -0.01 2.18
CA GLN A 98 -8.71 -0.07 3.28
C GLN A 98 -7.24 -0.13 2.83
N VAL A 99 -6.94 -0.75 1.68
CA VAL A 99 -5.57 -0.86 1.17
C VAL A 99 -5.11 0.44 0.51
N GLN A 100 -6.02 1.16 -0.15
CA GLN A 100 -5.72 2.47 -0.72
C GLN A 100 -5.49 3.51 0.38
N ASP A 101 -6.28 3.48 1.44
CA ASP A 101 -6.17 4.45 2.53
C ASP A 101 -4.86 4.26 3.29
N LEU A 102 -4.45 3.01 3.55
CA LEU A 102 -3.15 2.72 4.16
C LEU A 102 -1.98 3.23 3.30
N LEU A 103 -2.05 3.07 1.97
CA LEU A 103 -1.01 3.55 1.05
C LEU A 103 -0.98 5.08 0.95
N LYS A 104 -2.15 5.75 0.95
CA LYS A 104 -2.24 7.21 0.94
C LYS A 104 -1.69 7.79 2.24
N ASP A 105 -2.03 7.22 3.39
CA ASP A 105 -1.55 7.68 4.69
C ASP A 105 -0.03 7.54 4.83
N LEU A 106 0.55 6.45 4.29
CA LEU A 106 1.99 6.23 4.24
C LEU A 106 2.74 7.23 3.33
N LEU A 107 2.07 7.77 2.30
CA LEU A 107 2.66 8.69 1.33
C LEU A 107 2.45 10.18 1.69
N VAL A 108 1.31 10.54 2.29
CA VAL A 108 0.94 11.94 2.59
C VAL A 108 1.68 12.52 3.79
N SER A 109 2.13 11.70 4.75
CA SER A 109 2.93 12.15 5.90
C SER A 109 4.38 12.56 5.54
N ALA A 110 4.69 12.73 4.25
CA ALA A 110 5.99 13.13 3.72
C ALA A 110 6.16 14.67 3.51
N LYS A 111 5.25 15.49 4.04
CA LYS A 111 5.45 16.94 4.20
C LYS A 111 5.86 17.29 5.63
#